data_AF-A0A8N4IEX3-F1
#
_entry.id   AF-A0A8N4IEX3-F1
#
_cell.length_a   1.000
_cell.length_b   1.000
_cell.length_c   1.000
_cell.angle_alpha   90.00
_cell.angle_beta   90.00
_cell.angle_gamma   90.00
#
_symmetry.space_group_name_H-M   'P 1'
#
loop_
_entity.id
_entity.type
_entity.pdbx_description
1 polymer ?
#
loop_
_entity_poly.entity_id
_entity_poly.type
_entity_poly.pdbx_seq_one_letter_code
_entity_poly.pdbx_strand_id
1 'polypeptide(L)'
;MGAEEANGGQADRSTGVVHLQLPLNDPGFNLETAVCSHGLFMMAPNRWDPASKSLHRPLRLPTSSSSLPVRISHPSPSHPLLLVSVFGASSLSSQDQHAILAQVRRMLRISDENDRVIREFHKLHAGAKERGFGRVFRSPTLFEDMVKCILLCNCQWPRTLSMARSLCELQLELKLRTSHEDFHPKTPEAKELKRRKGKKKKIMVKLETKLIEDKAESAEGGNSEINHDNQPNNSQGKETPSSTPLCMEEISNLCMEETSNKLSTVSTPLHDLSGDTSCPSKQIGDFPSPEDLAMLDVDYLAMRCKLGYRAQRIVSLAQNIVECKLQLRKLEEACGGFTLSSYAEVDKELSGICGFGPFTCANVLMCMGFYHKIPADTETIRHLKKYHSFCQEGCRIHLQEVCAIPIPGLLV
;
A
#
# COMPACT_ATOMS: atom_id res chain seq x y z
N MET A 1 -15.31 -34.34 -33.74
CA MET A 1 -15.59 -32.93 -34.10
C MET A 1 -16.83 -32.51 -33.35
N GLY A 2 -16.69 -31.59 -32.41
CA GLY A 2 -17.78 -31.06 -31.59
C GLY A 2 -17.19 -30.01 -30.67
N ALA A 3 -17.12 -28.77 -31.17
CA ALA A 3 -16.67 -27.62 -30.40
C ALA A 3 -17.87 -27.10 -29.60
N GLU A 4 -17.77 -27.10 -28.28
CA GLU A 4 -18.68 -26.37 -27.39
C GLU A 4 -18.33 -24.89 -27.45
N GLU A 5 -19.30 -24.09 -27.93
CA GLU A 5 -19.25 -22.64 -27.94
C GLU A 5 -19.38 -22.06 -26.53
N ALA A 6 -18.55 -21.06 -26.25
CA ALA A 6 -18.53 -20.29 -25.03
C ALA A 6 -19.87 -19.56 -24.82
N ASN A 7 -20.54 -19.85 -23.71
CA ASN A 7 -21.84 -19.28 -23.38
C ASN A 7 -21.69 -17.80 -22.93
N GLY A 8 -22.43 -16.92 -23.61
CA GLY A 8 -22.40 -15.48 -23.45
C GLY A 8 -22.96 -15.00 -22.12
N GLY A 9 -22.36 -13.94 -21.57
CA GLY A 9 -22.81 -13.25 -20.37
C GLY A 9 -24.23 -12.71 -20.53
N GLN A 10 -25.11 -13.09 -19.60
CA GLN A 10 -26.48 -12.62 -19.53
C GLN A 10 -26.47 -11.20 -18.92
N ALA A 11 -26.66 -10.18 -19.76
CA ALA A 11 -26.78 -8.79 -19.31
C ALA A 11 -28.17 -8.55 -18.71
N ASP A 12 -28.22 -8.16 -17.43
CA ASP A 12 -29.41 -7.53 -16.84
C ASP A 12 -29.60 -6.17 -17.50
N ARG A 13 -30.60 -6.06 -18.39
CA ARG A 13 -30.84 -4.90 -19.26
C ARG A 13 -31.33 -3.65 -18.52
N SER A 14 -31.51 -3.71 -17.19
CA SER A 14 -32.09 -2.61 -16.42
C SER A 14 -31.07 -1.77 -15.62
N THR A 15 -29.84 -2.26 -15.39
CA THR A 15 -28.94 -1.67 -14.38
C THR A 15 -27.59 -1.14 -14.90
N GLY A 16 -27.25 -1.31 -16.19
CA GLY A 16 -25.96 -0.83 -16.73
C GLY A 16 -24.76 -1.49 -16.03
N VAL A 17 -24.90 -2.78 -15.71
CA VAL A 17 -23.89 -3.61 -15.04
C VAL A 17 -23.52 -4.79 -15.94
N VAL A 18 -22.21 -5.00 -16.13
CA VAL A 18 -21.67 -6.18 -16.80
C VAL A 18 -21.06 -7.11 -15.75
N HIS A 19 -21.49 -8.37 -15.73
CA HIS A 19 -20.94 -9.38 -14.84
C HIS A 19 -19.90 -10.24 -15.56
N LEU A 20 -18.70 -10.28 -15.00
CA LEU A 20 -17.62 -11.17 -15.43
C LEU A 20 -17.39 -12.24 -14.36
N GLN A 21 -16.97 -13.42 -14.81
CA GLN A 21 -16.64 -14.53 -13.92
C GLN A 21 -15.14 -14.79 -13.94
N LEU A 22 -14.56 -14.96 -12.75
CA LEU A 22 -13.16 -15.32 -12.59
C LEU A 22 -13.04 -16.69 -11.92
N PRO A 23 -12.62 -17.73 -12.65
CA PRO A 23 -12.40 -19.05 -12.07
C PRO A 23 -11.30 -19.09 -11.03
N LEU A 24 -11.50 -19.92 -10.01
CA LEU A 24 -10.56 -20.19 -8.93
C LEU A 24 -10.06 -21.64 -9.05
N ASN A 25 -8.74 -21.82 -9.09
CA ASN A 25 -8.11 -23.14 -9.14
C ASN A 25 -7.85 -23.71 -7.74
N ASP A 26 -7.76 -22.85 -6.73
CA ASP A 26 -7.58 -23.23 -5.33
C ASP A 26 -8.95 -23.33 -4.63
N PRO A 27 -9.40 -24.54 -4.24
CA PRO A 27 -10.68 -24.71 -3.54
C PRO A 27 -10.66 -24.13 -2.11
N GLY A 28 -9.48 -23.82 -1.57
CA GLY A 28 -9.31 -23.14 -0.29
C GLY A 28 -9.28 -21.61 -0.41
N PHE A 29 -9.47 -21.04 -1.60
CA PHE A 29 -9.46 -19.60 -1.80
C PHE A 29 -10.62 -18.94 -1.04
N ASN A 30 -10.32 -17.88 -0.29
CA ASN A 30 -11.31 -17.05 0.38
C ASN A 30 -11.03 -15.58 0.07
N LEU A 31 -12.04 -14.86 -0.45
CA LEU A 31 -11.85 -13.47 -0.87
C LEU A 31 -11.52 -12.53 0.30
N GLU A 32 -12.18 -12.70 1.45
CA GLU A 32 -11.98 -11.86 2.62
C GLU A 32 -10.55 -12.00 3.16
N THR A 33 -10.05 -13.22 3.34
CA THR A 33 -8.67 -13.41 3.81
C THR A 33 -7.64 -13.02 2.76
N ALA A 34 -7.94 -13.15 1.46
CA ALA A 34 -7.06 -12.69 0.40
C ALA A 34 -6.95 -11.17 0.35
N VAL A 35 -8.07 -10.44 0.47
CA VAL A 35 -8.11 -8.96 0.44
C VAL A 35 -7.62 -8.36 1.75
N CYS A 36 -8.12 -8.83 2.88
CA CYS A 36 -7.83 -8.26 4.21
C CYS A 36 -6.51 -8.79 4.82
N SER A 37 -5.60 -9.27 3.97
CA SER A 37 -4.32 -9.87 4.38
C SER A 37 -3.24 -8.84 4.73
N HIS A 38 -3.34 -7.61 4.21
CA HIS A 38 -2.29 -6.60 4.31
C HIS A 38 -2.86 -5.19 4.14
N GLY A 39 -2.34 -4.18 4.87
CA GLY A 39 -2.94 -2.84 4.98
C GLY A 39 -3.22 -2.10 3.66
N LEU A 40 -2.62 -2.49 2.53
CA LEU A 40 -2.87 -1.90 1.20
C LEU A 40 -4.35 -1.93 0.77
N PHE A 41 -5.15 -2.89 1.25
CA PHE A 41 -6.59 -2.95 0.92
C PHE A 41 -7.37 -1.76 1.51
N MET A 42 -6.87 -1.12 2.56
CA MET A 42 -7.51 0.05 3.19
C MET A 42 -7.15 1.35 2.47
N MET A 43 -6.09 1.34 1.66
CA MET A 43 -5.63 2.51 0.93
C MET A 43 -6.48 2.71 -0.32
N ALA A 44 -6.96 3.94 -0.53
CA ALA A 44 -7.68 4.34 -1.73
C ALA A 44 -6.94 3.87 -3.02
N PRO A 45 -7.68 3.51 -4.08
CA PRO A 45 -9.14 3.65 -4.21
C PRO A 45 -9.93 2.41 -3.71
N ASN A 46 -9.26 1.50 -3.00
CA ASN A 46 -9.89 0.30 -2.45
C ASN A 46 -10.92 0.65 -1.36
N ARG A 47 -12.04 -0.06 -1.38
CA ARG A 47 -13.12 0.01 -0.39
C ARG A 47 -13.58 -1.41 -0.11
N TRP A 48 -13.27 -1.93 1.08
CA TRP A 48 -13.82 -3.20 1.55
C TRP A 48 -15.18 -2.95 2.21
N ASP A 49 -16.19 -3.71 1.81
CA ASP A 49 -17.48 -3.75 2.50
C ASP A 49 -17.54 -5.03 3.36
N PRO A 50 -17.49 -4.91 4.70
CA PRO A 50 -17.54 -6.07 5.59
C PRO A 50 -18.90 -6.78 5.59
N ALA A 51 -20.01 -6.08 5.27
CA ALA A 51 -21.34 -6.68 5.29
C ALA A 51 -21.53 -7.63 4.09
N SER A 52 -21.17 -7.17 2.89
CA SER A 52 -21.24 -8.00 1.67
C SER A 52 -19.98 -8.81 1.39
N LYS A 53 -18.91 -8.65 2.19
CA LYS A 53 -17.58 -9.24 1.99
C LYS A 53 -17.07 -9.05 0.58
N SER A 54 -17.16 -7.80 0.10
CA SER A 54 -16.82 -7.46 -1.28
C SER A 54 -15.84 -6.29 -1.36
N LEU A 55 -14.99 -6.32 -2.38
CA LEU A 55 -14.03 -5.27 -2.67
C LEU A 55 -14.60 -4.38 -3.79
N HIS A 56 -14.71 -3.09 -3.49
CA HIS A 56 -15.07 -2.05 -4.45
C HIS A 56 -13.85 -1.21 -4.81
N ARG A 57 -13.62 -1.00 -6.11
CA ARG A 57 -12.70 0.02 -6.62
C ARG A 57 -12.95 0.31 -8.10
N PRO A 58 -12.57 1.49 -8.61
CA PRO A 58 -12.40 1.67 -10.04
C PRO A 58 -11.26 0.77 -10.58
N LEU A 59 -11.44 0.25 -11.80
CA LEU A 59 -10.41 -0.43 -12.58
C LEU A 59 -10.33 0.18 -13.98
N ARG A 60 -9.10 0.32 -14.48
CA ARG A 60 -8.80 1.03 -15.72
C ARG A 60 -9.06 0.16 -16.95
N LEU A 61 -9.64 0.76 -17.98
CA LEU A 61 -9.85 0.15 -19.29
C LEU A 61 -8.71 0.54 -20.25
N PRO A 62 -8.10 -0.41 -20.96
CA PRO A 62 -7.08 -0.11 -21.96
C PRO A 62 -7.59 0.76 -23.13
N THR A 63 -8.85 0.57 -23.52
CA THR A 63 -9.40 1.14 -24.76
C THR A 63 -9.76 2.62 -24.67
N SER A 64 -10.08 3.12 -23.47
CA SER A 64 -10.64 4.47 -23.28
C SER A 64 -9.86 5.33 -22.29
N SER A 65 -8.77 4.83 -21.69
CA SER A 65 -8.05 5.47 -20.58
C SER A 65 -8.93 5.90 -19.39
N SER A 66 -10.20 5.45 -19.39
CA SER A 66 -11.18 5.66 -18.35
C SER A 66 -11.14 4.51 -17.36
N SER A 67 -11.71 4.70 -16.18
CA SER A 67 -11.87 3.65 -15.18
C SER A 67 -13.35 3.47 -14.86
N LEU A 68 -13.80 2.23 -14.75
CA LEU A 68 -15.16 1.90 -14.36
C LEU A 68 -15.19 1.39 -12.91
N PRO A 69 -16.22 1.71 -12.12
CA PRO A 69 -16.42 1.11 -10.81
C PRO A 69 -16.60 -0.40 -10.93
N VAL A 70 -15.88 -1.16 -10.11
CA VAL A 70 -15.94 -2.63 -10.06
C VAL A 70 -16.20 -3.08 -8.64
N ARG A 71 -17.11 -4.05 -8.49
CA ARG A 71 -17.30 -4.84 -7.27
C ARG A 71 -16.81 -6.27 -7.51
N ILE A 72 -15.98 -6.77 -6.61
CA ILE A 72 -15.49 -8.15 -6.61
C ILE A 72 -16.10 -8.83 -5.39
N SER A 73 -16.86 -9.90 -5.61
CA SER A 73 -17.55 -10.66 -4.57
C SER A 73 -17.36 -12.16 -4.77
N HIS A 74 -17.36 -12.91 -3.67
CA HIS A 74 -17.32 -14.36 -3.68
C HIS A 74 -18.69 -14.89 -3.24
N PRO A 75 -19.49 -15.49 -4.15
CA PRO A 75 -20.87 -15.87 -3.84
C PRO A 75 -21.02 -16.73 -2.58
N SER A 76 -20.06 -17.64 -2.37
CA SER A 76 -19.85 -18.33 -1.10
C SER A 76 -18.36 -18.73 -1.00
N PRO A 77 -17.80 -18.93 0.21
CA PRO A 77 -16.39 -19.30 0.36
C PRO A 77 -15.95 -20.57 -0.39
N SER A 78 -16.87 -21.48 -0.72
CA SER A 78 -16.60 -22.70 -1.48
C SER A 78 -16.93 -22.60 -2.97
N HIS A 79 -17.45 -21.45 -3.43
CA HIS A 79 -17.83 -21.28 -4.82
C HIS A 79 -16.58 -21.23 -5.72
N PRO A 80 -16.54 -21.95 -6.87
CA PRO A 80 -15.34 -22.05 -7.71
C PRO A 80 -15.06 -20.80 -8.55
N LEU A 81 -15.88 -19.76 -8.42
CA LEU A 81 -15.80 -18.54 -9.21
C LEU A 81 -15.94 -17.31 -8.30
N LEU A 82 -15.18 -16.25 -8.60
CA LEU A 82 -15.49 -14.89 -8.17
C LEU A 82 -16.40 -14.20 -9.18
N LEU A 83 -17.35 -13.41 -8.68
CA LEU A 83 -18.19 -12.53 -9.47
C LEU A 83 -17.56 -11.13 -9.49
N VAL A 84 -17.30 -10.62 -10.68
CA VAL A 84 -16.73 -9.29 -10.93
C VAL A 84 -17.80 -8.45 -11.65
N SER A 85 -18.49 -7.59 -10.91
CA SER A 85 -19.52 -6.69 -11.44
C SER A 85 -18.92 -5.35 -11.83
N VAL A 86 -19.07 -4.97 -13.09
CA VAL A 86 -18.57 -3.71 -13.66
C VAL A 86 -19.75 -2.78 -13.90
N PHE A 87 -19.75 -1.61 -13.27
CA PHE A 87 -20.87 -0.67 -13.29
C PHE A 87 -20.64 0.45 -14.30
N GLY A 88 -21.73 1.02 -14.83
CA GLY A 88 -21.68 2.15 -15.76
C GLY A 88 -21.35 1.76 -17.20
N ALA A 89 -21.53 0.47 -17.55
CA ALA A 89 -21.35 -0.03 -18.90
C ALA A 89 -22.49 -0.98 -19.27
N SER A 90 -23.05 -0.82 -20.47
CA SER A 90 -24.03 -1.76 -21.03
C SER A 90 -23.37 -3.01 -21.62
N SER A 91 -22.13 -2.87 -22.07
CA SER A 91 -21.31 -3.95 -22.63
C SER A 91 -19.84 -3.60 -22.50
N LEU A 92 -18.97 -4.61 -22.54
CA LEU A 92 -17.52 -4.45 -22.53
C LEU A 92 -16.92 -5.22 -23.71
N SER A 93 -15.92 -4.64 -24.36
CA SER A 93 -15.12 -5.34 -25.37
C SER A 93 -14.39 -6.53 -24.74
N SER A 94 -14.07 -7.56 -25.52
CA SER A 94 -13.30 -8.72 -25.02
C SER A 94 -11.94 -8.30 -24.44
N GLN A 95 -11.33 -7.25 -25.00
CA GLN A 95 -10.08 -6.68 -24.49
C GLN A 95 -10.25 -6.06 -23.11
N ASP A 96 -11.33 -5.29 -22.90
CA ASP A 96 -11.63 -4.66 -21.61
C ASP A 96 -12.00 -5.70 -20.55
N GLN A 97 -12.79 -6.71 -20.91
CA GLN A 97 -13.11 -7.83 -20.02
C GLN A 97 -11.83 -8.55 -19.57
N HIS A 98 -10.93 -8.86 -20.51
CA HIS A 98 -9.66 -9.50 -20.20
C HIS A 98 -8.78 -8.62 -19.30
N ALA A 99 -8.71 -7.31 -19.56
CA ALA A 99 -7.91 -6.38 -18.78
C ALA A 99 -8.44 -6.20 -17.34
N ILE A 100 -9.75 -6.15 -17.15
CA ILE A 100 -10.36 -6.12 -15.80
C ILE A 100 -10.02 -7.40 -15.06
N LEU A 101 -10.26 -8.56 -15.68
CA LEU A 101 -9.98 -9.85 -15.03
C LEU A 101 -8.48 -10.04 -14.74
N ALA A 102 -7.58 -9.54 -15.59
CA ALA A 102 -6.14 -9.56 -15.35
C ALA A 102 -5.75 -8.70 -14.13
N GLN A 103 -6.33 -7.50 -13.99
CA GLN A 103 -6.14 -6.66 -12.80
C GLN A 103 -6.65 -7.34 -11.52
N VAL A 104 -7.83 -7.99 -11.57
CA VAL A 104 -8.37 -8.73 -10.42
C VAL A 104 -7.49 -9.92 -10.06
N ARG A 105 -7.08 -10.74 -11.04
CA ARG A 105 -6.15 -11.87 -10.83
C ARG A 105 -4.87 -11.42 -10.15
N ARG A 106 -4.30 -10.31 -10.63
CA ARG A 106 -3.10 -9.72 -10.05
C ARG A 106 -3.30 -9.32 -8.59
N MET A 107 -4.35 -8.55 -8.29
CA MET A 107 -4.60 -8.04 -6.93
C MET A 107 -4.75 -9.17 -5.91
N LEU A 108 -5.43 -10.24 -6.32
CA LEU A 108 -5.77 -11.40 -5.48
C LEU A 108 -4.76 -12.56 -5.59
N ARG A 109 -3.70 -12.40 -6.40
CA ARG A 109 -2.69 -13.43 -6.68
C ARG A 109 -3.29 -14.76 -7.14
N ILE A 110 -4.21 -14.70 -8.09
CA ILE A 110 -4.85 -15.89 -8.67
C ILE A 110 -4.04 -16.32 -9.89
N SER A 111 -3.18 -17.32 -9.69
CA SER A 111 -2.43 -18.02 -10.74
C SER A 111 -1.92 -19.36 -10.22
N ASP A 112 -1.63 -20.31 -11.12
CA ASP A 112 -1.17 -21.66 -10.75
C ASP A 112 0.11 -21.63 -9.91
N GLU A 113 1.01 -20.68 -10.22
CA GLU A 113 2.25 -20.43 -9.49
C GLU A 113 2.00 -19.98 -8.05
N ASN A 114 1.13 -18.97 -7.84
CA ASN A 114 0.77 -18.51 -6.50
C ASN A 114 0.01 -19.60 -5.72
N ASP A 115 -0.89 -20.32 -6.38
CA ASP A 115 -1.65 -21.40 -5.77
C ASP A 115 -0.73 -22.54 -5.33
N ARG A 116 0.32 -22.86 -6.10
CA ARG A 116 1.35 -23.81 -5.68
C ARG A 116 2.09 -23.30 -4.45
N VAL A 117 2.54 -22.05 -4.44
CA VAL A 117 3.25 -21.45 -3.29
C VAL A 117 2.40 -21.51 -2.02
N ILE A 118 1.11 -21.17 -2.11
CA ILE A 118 0.18 -21.24 -0.97
C ILE A 118 0.00 -22.67 -0.47
N ARG A 119 -0.18 -23.64 -1.38
CA ARG A 119 -0.26 -25.06 -1.00
C ARG A 119 0.99 -25.53 -0.27
N GLU A 120 2.18 -25.20 -0.75
CA GLU A 120 3.43 -25.56 -0.07
C GLU A 120 3.57 -24.87 1.29
N PHE A 121 3.21 -23.59 1.39
CA PHE A 121 3.19 -22.86 2.65
C PHE A 121 2.23 -23.50 3.68
N HIS A 122 1.03 -23.88 3.25
CA HIS A 122 0.02 -24.52 4.11
C HIS A 122 0.38 -25.94 4.53
N LYS A 123 1.19 -26.67 3.74
CA LYS A 123 1.76 -27.96 4.15
C LYS A 123 2.73 -27.80 5.32
N LEU A 124 3.53 -26.72 5.31
CA LEU A 124 4.51 -26.44 6.35
C LEU A 124 3.86 -25.79 7.59
N HIS A 125 2.75 -25.07 7.42
CA HIS A 125 2.13 -24.26 8.47
C HIS A 125 0.63 -24.53 8.60
N ALA A 126 0.27 -25.59 9.34
CA ALA A 126 -1.13 -25.99 9.56
C ALA A 126 -1.99 -24.88 10.18
N GLY A 127 -1.48 -24.14 11.16
CA GLY A 127 -2.23 -23.02 11.76
C GLY A 127 -2.47 -21.86 10.77
N ALA A 128 -1.57 -21.65 9.81
CA ALA A 128 -1.81 -20.67 8.74
C ALA A 128 -2.89 -21.15 7.77
N LYS A 129 -2.90 -22.45 7.45
CA LYS A 129 -3.93 -23.10 6.63
C LYS A 129 -5.31 -22.95 7.27
N GLU A 130 -5.44 -23.28 8.56
CA GLU A 130 -6.70 -23.19 9.30
C GLU A 130 -7.28 -21.76 9.31
N ARG A 131 -6.41 -20.75 9.37
CA ARG A 131 -6.80 -19.33 9.33
C ARG A 131 -6.97 -18.78 7.91
N GLY A 132 -6.72 -19.57 6.87
CA GLY A 132 -6.72 -19.09 5.48
C GLY A 132 -5.66 -18.01 5.19
N PHE A 133 -4.58 -17.98 5.98
CA PHE A 133 -3.51 -16.99 5.90
C PHE A 133 -2.46 -17.35 4.84
N GLY A 134 -1.93 -16.36 4.12
CA GLY A 134 -0.74 -16.54 3.28
C GLY A 134 -0.74 -15.75 1.96
N ARG A 135 -1.92 -15.47 1.38
CA ARG A 135 -2.02 -14.61 0.19
C ARG A 135 -1.93 -13.17 0.61
N VAL A 136 -0.97 -12.42 0.04
CA VAL A 136 -0.80 -10.98 0.31
C VAL A 136 -1.47 -10.16 -0.80
N PHE A 137 -2.44 -9.33 -0.44
CA PHE A 137 -3.13 -8.41 -1.34
C PHE A 137 -2.16 -7.39 -1.92
N ARG A 138 -2.31 -7.09 -3.21
CA ARG A 138 -1.54 -6.06 -3.92
C ARG A 138 -2.43 -5.23 -4.84
N SER A 139 -1.87 -4.16 -5.38
CA SER A 139 -2.55 -3.23 -6.28
C SER A 139 -2.63 -3.78 -7.72
N PRO A 140 -3.54 -3.27 -8.58
CA PRO A 140 -3.68 -3.72 -9.97
C PRO A 140 -2.49 -3.33 -10.86
N THR A 141 -1.55 -2.50 -10.39
CA THR A 141 -0.30 -2.18 -11.10
C THR A 141 0.88 -2.14 -10.13
N LEU A 142 2.09 -2.40 -10.64
CA LEU A 142 3.30 -2.27 -9.82
C LEU A 142 3.59 -0.81 -9.47
N PHE A 143 3.18 0.13 -10.33
CA PHE A 143 3.30 1.55 -10.04
C PHE A 143 2.49 1.95 -8.80
N GLU A 144 1.24 1.51 -8.71
CA GLU A 144 0.40 1.76 -7.52
C GLU A 144 1.02 1.13 -6.27
N ASP A 145 1.54 -0.11 -6.36
CA ASP A 145 2.28 -0.74 -5.25
C ASP A 145 3.47 0.14 -4.80
N MET A 146 4.31 0.57 -5.73
CA MET A 146 5.49 1.40 -5.47
C MET A 146 5.13 2.75 -4.83
N VAL A 147 4.16 3.47 -5.39
CA VAL A 147 3.74 4.76 -4.84
C VAL A 147 3.16 4.58 -3.44
N LYS A 148 2.29 3.59 -3.22
CA LYS A 148 1.76 3.29 -1.89
C LYS A 148 2.87 2.96 -0.89
N CYS A 149 3.91 2.25 -1.31
CA CYS A 149 5.09 1.98 -0.49
C CYS A 149 5.89 3.27 -0.14
N ILE A 150 6.00 4.23 -1.06
CA ILE A 150 6.58 5.56 -0.77
C ILE A 150 5.73 6.29 0.29
N LEU A 151 4.40 6.19 0.24
CA LEU A 151 3.51 6.82 1.20
C LEU A 151 3.66 6.26 2.62
N LEU A 152 3.91 4.95 2.75
CA LEU A 152 4.12 4.28 4.05
C LEU A 152 5.37 4.80 4.79
N CYS A 153 6.42 5.15 4.06
CA CYS A 153 7.72 5.45 4.65
C CYS A 153 7.67 6.69 5.56
N ASN A 154 8.09 6.58 6.82
CA ASN A 154 8.13 7.69 7.79
C ASN A 154 6.81 8.47 7.89
N CYS A 155 5.69 7.75 7.97
CA CYS A 155 4.37 8.31 7.97
C CYS A 155 3.45 7.54 8.92
N GLN A 156 2.64 8.26 9.69
CA GLN A 156 1.58 7.66 10.48
C GLN A 156 0.45 7.16 9.58
N TRP A 157 -0.19 6.06 9.97
CA TRP A 157 -1.18 5.38 9.15
C TRP A 157 -2.33 6.28 8.65
N PRO A 158 -2.96 7.14 9.49
CA PRO A 158 -4.02 8.04 9.02
C PRO A 158 -3.56 9.01 7.93
N ARG A 159 -2.31 9.48 8.01
CA ARG A 159 -1.73 10.37 7.00
C ARG A 159 -1.45 9.60 5.71
N THR A 160 -1.01 8.34 5.78
CA THR A 160 -0.83 7.48 4.61
C THR A 160 -2.15 7.28 3.86
N LEU A 161 -3.23 6.97 4.59
CA LEU A 161 -4.58 6.85 4.02
C LEU A 161 -5.04 8.17 3.37
N SER A 162 -4.82 9.31 4.04
CA SER A 162 -5.17 10.62 3.48
C SER A 162 -4.41 10.94 2.20
N MET A 163 -3.10 10.67 2.14
CA MET A 163 -2.30 10.92 0.93
C MET A 163 -2.76 10.05 -0.24
N ALA A 164 -3.03 8.76 0.01
CA ALA A 164 -3.55 7.85 -1.02
C ALA A 164 -4.90 8.32 -1.56
N ARG A 165 -5.81 8.75 -0.67
CA ARG A 165 -7.11 9.31 -1.06
C ARG A 165 -6.95 10.57 -1.92
N SER A 166 -6.08 11.50 -1.51
CA SER A 166 -5.86 12.73 -2.26
C SER A 166 -5.23 12.51 -3.63
N LEU A 167 -4.44 11.44 -3.83
CA LEU A 167 -3.96 11.06 -5.16
C LEU A 167 -5.12 10.60 -6.07
N CYS A 168 -6.04 9.79 -5.56
CA CYS A 168 -7.21 9.34 -6.33
C CYS A 168 -8.20 10.48 -6.61
N GLU A 169 -8.37 11.43 -5.69
CA GLU A 169 -9.15 12.65 -5.94
C GLU A 169 -8.52 13.52 -7.03
N LEU A 170 -7.19 13.70 -6.99
CA LEU A 170 -6.45 14.39 -8.04
C LEU A 170 -6.61 13.69 -9.40
N GLN A 171 -6.56 12.36 -9.43
CA GLN A 171 -6.75 11.58 -10.66
C GLN A 171 -8.10 11.89 -11.32
N LEU A 172 -9.17 11.95 -10.53
CA LEU A 172 -10.50 12.31 -11.02
C LEU A 172 -10.52 13.74 -11.60
N GLU A 173 -9.91 14.71 -10.89
CA GLU A 173 -9.81 16.09 -11.36
C GLU A 173 -9.07 16.19 -12.70
N LEU A 174 -7.98 15.43 -12.88
CA LEU A 174 -7.22 15.41 -14.13
C LEU A 174 -8.08 14.88 -15.28
N LYS A 175 -8.85 13.80 -15.07
CA LYS A 175 -9.73 13.23 -16.11
C LYS A 175 -10.87 14.16 -16.50
N LEU A 176 -11.47 14.84 -15.53
CA LEU A 176 -12.52 15.83 -15.81
C LEU A 176 -11.99 17.03 -16.61
N ARG A 177 -10.73 17.44 -16.38
CA ARG A 177 -10.10 18.51 -17.17
C ARG A 177 -9.80 18.08 -18.59
N THR A 178 -9.38 16.84 -18.82
CA THR A 178 -9.12 16.34 -20.18
C THR A 178 -10.38 16.12 -21.02
N SER A 179 -11.56 15.97 -20.39
CA SER A 179 -12.85 15.90 -21.11
C SER A 179 -13.43 17.27 -21.48
N HIS A 180 -12.88 18.35 -20.92
CA HIS A 180 -13.21 19.72 -21.28
C HIS A 180 -11.98 20.35 -21.97
N GLU A 181 -11.84 20.12 -23.28
CA GLU A 181 -10.93 20.91 -24.13
C GLU A 181 -11.34 22.39 -24.06
N ASP A 182 -10.75 23.11 -23.11
CA ASP A 182 -10.37 24.53 -23.14
C ASP A 182 -10.09 25.03 -21.71
N PHE A 183 -8.87 24.85 -21.22
CA PHE A 183 -8.37 25.69 -20.14
C PHE A 183 -6.85 25.89 -20.22
N HIS A 184 -6.44 27.05 -20.72
CA HIS A 184 -5.12 27.60 -20.47
C HIS A 184 -5.06 28.07 -19.00
N PRO A 185 -4.15 27.54 -18.17
CA PRO A 185 -3.93 28.11 -16.84
C PRO A 185 -3.40 29.53 -17.02
N LYS A 186 -4.22 30.53 -16.71
CA LYS A 186 -3.69 31.87 -16.39
C LYS A 186 -2.85 31.70 -15.13
N THR A 187 -1.54 31.74 -15.31
CA THR A 187 -0.56 31.94 -14.25
C THR A 187 -1.04 33.10 -13.36
N PRO A 188 -1.21 32.94 -12.04
CA PRO A 188 -1.40 34.09 -11.17
C PRO A 188 -0.13 34.93 -11.25
N GLU A 189 -0.26 36.20 -11.59
CA GLU A 189 0.85 37.16 -11.54
C GLU A 189 1.59 37.03 -10.22
N ALA A 190 2.91 36.81 -10.31
CA ALA A 190 3.80 36.91 -9.17
C ALA A 190 3.66 38.34 -8.61
N LYS A 191 3.05 38.46 -7.43
CA LYS A 191 3.17 39.68 -6.63
C LYS A 191 4.63 39.80 -6.23
N GLU A 192 5.37 40.61 -6.98
CA GLU A 192 6.72 41.03 -6.63
C GLU A 192 6.75 41.58 -5.20
N LEU A 193 7.44 40.89 -4.30
CA LEU A 193 7.87 41.45 -3.03
C LEU A 193 8.94 42.52 -3.33
N LYS A 194 8.51 43.78 -3.34
CA LYS A 194 9.36 44.96 -3.50
C LYS A 194 10.53 44.92 -2.50
N ARG A 195 11.73 44.60 -2.99
CA ARG A 195 13.01 44.84 -2.31
C ARG A 195 13.14 46.35 -2.03
N ARG A 196 13.13 46.74 -0.76
CA ARG A 196 13.57 48.08 -0.35
C ARG A 196 15.09 48.20 -0.56
N LYS A 197 15.51 49.02 -1.52
CA LYS A 197 16.89 49.46 -1.73
C LYS A 197 17.34 50.35 -0.55
N GLY A 198 18.20 49.83 0.32
CA GLY A 198 19.01 50.61 1.26
C GLY A 198 20.35 51.01 0.62
N LYS A 199 20.74 52.28 0.76
CA LYS A 199 21.87 52.95 0.10
C LYS A 199 23.23 52.31 0.42
N LYS A 200 24.06 52.06 -0.61
CA LYS A 200 25.50 51.80 -0.47
C LYS A 200 26.23 53.07 -0.02
N LYS A 201 27.08 52.97 0.99
CA LYS A 201 28.27 53.82 1.15
C LYS A 201 29.49 52.94 1.37
N LYS A 202 30.52 53.20 0.54
CA LYS A 202 31.89 52.68 0.63
C LYS A 202 32.56 53.21 1.90
N ILE A 203 33.27 52.35 2.62
CA ILE A 203 34.48 52.72 3.37
C ILE A 203 35.51 51.61 3.11
N MET A 204 36.74 52.05 2.84
CA MET A 204 37.93 51.31 2.44
C MET A 204 38.94 51.35 3.60
N VAL A 205 40.02 50.55 3.50
CA VAL A 205 41.31 50.65 4.22
C VAL A 205 41.34 49.83 5.54
N LYS A 206 42.34 49.01 5.93
CA LYS A 206 43.73 48.72 5.50
C LYS A 206 44.14 47.32 5.98
N LEU A 207 45.12 46.73 5.31
CA LEU A 207 45.91 45.56 5.70
C LEU A 207 47.03 45.97 6.67
N GLU A 208 47.41 45.06 7.59
CA GLU A 208 48.76 44.76 8.16
C GLU A 208 48.61 44.19 9.59
N THR A 209 49.39 43.26 10.14
CA THR A 209 50.28 42.16 9.71
C THR A 209 50.63 41.38 11.00
N LYS A 210 50.90 40.08 10.87
CA LYS A 210 51.87 39.20 11.60
C LYS A 210 51.34 37.75 11.51
N LEU A 211 51.79 36.88 10.59
CA LEU A 211 53.07 36.11 10.55
C LEU A 211 53.44 35.59 11.95
N ILE A 212 53.42 34.27 12.21
CA ILE A 212 54.40 33.22 11.83
C ILE A 212 53.63 31.86 11.86
N GLU A 213 53.50 31.07 10.77
CA GLU A 213 54.39 29.95 10.32
C GLU A 213 54.80 29.00 11.48
N ASP A 214 54.71 27.67 11.45
CA ASP A 214 54.76 26.66 10.40
C ASP A 214 54.24 25.34 11.03
N LYS A 215 53.46 24.50 10.31
CA LYS A 215 53.89 23.27 9.58
C LYS A 215 54.54 22.18 10.48
N ALA A 216 54.35 20.88 10.30
CA ALA A 216 53.63 20.04 9.34
C ALA A 216 53.57 18.64 10.00
N GLU A 217 52.49 17.88 9.78
CA GLU A 217 52.47 16.66 8.96
C GLU A 217 52.77 15.32 9.67
N SER A 218 51.85 14.39 9.41
CA SER A 218 52.06 12.98 9.07
C SER A 218 52.29 11.94 10.16
N ALA A 219 51.26 11.10 10.27
CA ALA A 219 51.28 9.66 10.07
C ALA A 219 51.81 8.71 11.16
N GLU A 220 51.08 7.57 11.21
CA GLU A 220 51.43 6.24 11.70
C GLU A 220 51.53 5.94 13.21
N GLY A 221 50.67 4.99 13.62
CA GLY A 221 51.13 3.72 14.18
C GLY A 221 51.36 3.67 15.70
N GLY A 222 50.76 2.67 16.34
CA GLY A 222 51.29 2.15 17.61
C GLY A 222 50.23 1.86 18.66
N ASN A 223 49.90 0.58 18.78
CA ASN A 223 49.32 -0.04 19.97
C ASN A 223 50.05 0.41 21.25
N SER A 224 49.31 0.52 22.36
CA SER A 224 49.73 -0.04 23.64
C SER A 224 48.52 -0.10 24.59
N GLU A 225 48.16 -1.33 24.93
CA GLU A 225 47.51 -1.68 26.19
C GLU A 225 48.34 -1.14 27.37
N ILE A 226 47.69 -0.80 28.48
CA ILE A 226 48.01 -1.28 29.82
C ILE A 226 46.91 -0.79 30.78
N ASN A 227 46.36 -1.76 31.49
CA ASN A 227 45.42 -1.66 32.60
C ASN A 227 45.96 -0.80 33.76
N HIS A 228 45.06 -0.17 34.52
CA HIS A 228 45.00 -0.47 35.95
C HIS A 228 43.64 -0.14 36.58
N ASP A 229 43.12 -1.16 37.25
CA ASP A 229 42.00 -1.18 38.18
C ASP A 229 42.02 -0.08 39.24
N ASN A 230 40.81 0.33 39.65
CA ASN A 230 40.43 0.32 41.07
C ASN A 230 38.89 0.40 41.21
N GLN A 231 38.28 -0.77 41.43
CA GLN A 231 37.02 -0.94 42.15
C GLN A 231 37.27 -0.79 43.67
N PRO A 232 36.26 -0.90 44.56
CA PRO A 232 34.86 -0.46 44.47
C PRO A 232 34.43 0.28 45.76
N ASN A 233 33.22 0.83 45.80
CA ASN A 233 32.50 0.93 47.07
C ASN A 233 31.08 0.42 46.91
N ASN A 234 30.81 -0.60 47.73
CA ASN A 234 29.63 -1.42 47.80
C ASN A 234 28.72 -0.86 48.88
N SER A 235 27.43 -0.68 48.58
CA SER A 235 26.39 -0.70 49.61
C SER A 235 25.16 -1.38 49.04
N GLN A 236 25.00 -2.62 49.46
CA GLN A 236 23.86 -3.49 49.20
C GLN A 236 22.59 -2.94 49.85
N GLY A 237 21.48 -3.04 49.12
CA GLY A 237 20.11 -3.00 49.63
C GLY A 237 19.25 -3.87 48.72
N LYS A 238 19.10 -5.15 49.09
CA LYS A 238 18.13 -6.09 48.52
C LYS A 238 16.74 -5.73 49.05
N GLU A 239 15.72 -5.72 48.20
CA GLU A 239 14.48 -6.50 48.41
C GLU A 239 13.53 -6.41 47.20
N THR A 240 12.83 -7.52 47.01
CA THR A 240 12.00 -7.98 45.87
C THR A 240 10.63 -7.27 45.72
N PRO A 241 9.93 -7.44 44.58
CA PRO A 241 8.75 -6.65 44.21
C PRO A 241 7.44 -7.24 44.75
N SER A 242 6.54 -6.38 45.25
CA SER A 242 5.15 -6.73 45.54
C SER A 242 4.21 -6.18 44.47
N SER A 243 3.43 -7.09 43.90
CA SER A 243 2.21 -6.95 43.12
C SER A 243 1.22 -5.89 43.60
N THR A 244 0.53 -5.21 42.66
CA THR A 244 -0.95 -5.20 42.45
C THR A 244 -1.28 -4.37 41.19
N PRO A 245 -2.18 -4.82 40.29
CA PRO A 245 -2.50 -4.12 39.04
C PRO A 245 -3.58 -3.06 39.24
N LEU A 246 -3.46 -1.90 38.57
CA LEU A 246 -4.54 -0.91 38.48
C LEU A 246 -5.43 -1.19 37.26
N CYS A 247 -6.72 -1.17 37.57
CA CYS A 247 -7.87 -1.61 36.79
C CYS A 247 -8.18 -0.65 35.62
N MET A 248 -8.64 -1.23 34.51
CA MET A 248 -9.35 -0.58 33.41
C MET A 248 -10.70 -0.08 33.93
N GLU A 249 -10.97 1.23 33.87
CA GLU A 249 -12.24 1.86 33.46
C GLU A 249 -11.92 3.33 33.10
N GLU A 250 -12.76 3.98 32.29
CA GLU A 250 -12.65 5.37 31.79
C GLU A 250 -11.93 5.61 30.44
N ILE A 251 -12.29 4.89 29.37
CA ILE A 251 -12.52 5.54 28.06
C ILE A 251 -13.65 4.78 27.34
N SER A 252 -14.88 4.97 27.79
CA SER A 252 -16.07 4.70 26.98
C SER A 252 -17.13 5.70 27.39
N ASN A 253 -17.08 6.87 26.76
CA ASN A 253 -18.21 7.78 26.64
C ASN A 253 -17.78 8.89 25.68
N LEU A 254 -18.14 8.72 24.40
CA LEU A 254 -18.64 9.78 23.52
C LEU A 254 -19.08 9.11 22.22
N CYS A 255 -20.33 9.39 21.84
CA CYS A 255 -21.02 9.04 20.59
C CYS A 255 -21.80 7.71 20.58
N MET A 256 -22.91 7.66 21.32
CA MET A 256 -24.13 6.95 20.88
C MET A 256 -25.36 7.77 21.34
N GLU A 257 -26.12 8.31 20.40
CA GLU A 257 -27.54 8.59 20.63
C GLU A 257 -28.33 7.58 19.81
N GLU A 258 -28.95 6.63 20.51
CA GLU A 258 -29.95 5.71 19.99
C GLU A 258 -31.33 6.37 19.98
N THR A 259 -32.14 6.05 18.98
CA THR A 259 -33.59 5.98 19.16
C THR A 259 -34.09 4.58 18.81
N SER A 260 -34.56 3.91 19.86
CA SER A 260 -35.16 2.57 19.92
C SER A 260 -36.52 2.50 19.22
N ASN A 261 -36.86 1.35 18.63
CA ASN A 261 -38.16 0.70 18.87
C ASN A 261 -38.24 -0.79 18.44
N LYS A 262 -38.34 -1.61 19.48
CA LYS A 262 -39.07 -2.88 19.74
C LYS A 262 -39.45 -3.88 18.62
N LEU A 263 -38.97 -5.10 18.92
CA LEU A 263 -39.32 -6.49 18.59
C LEU A 263 -40.81 -6.86 18.31
N SER A 264 -41.05 -7.69 17.29
CA SER A 264 -41.96 -8.85 17.36
C SER A 264 -41.74 -9.88 16.24
N THR A 265 -41.72 -11.16 16.63
CA THR A 265 -41.67 -12.42 15.87
C THR A 265 -42.90 -12.69 14.99
N VAL A 266 -42.73 -13.17 13.74
CA VAL A 266 -43.61 -14.12 12.99
C VAL A 266 -42.85 -14.77 11.81
N SER A 267 -43.16 -16.04 11.53
CA SER A 267 -42.58 -16.98 10.56
C SER A 267 -43.01 -16.81 9.08
N THR A 268 -42.05 -16.98 8.12
CA THR A 268 -42.13 -17.43 6.68
C THR A 268 -43.10 -16.75 5.68
N PRO A 269 -42.88 -16.75 4.32
CA PRO A 269 -41.94 -17.52 3.49
C PRO A 269 -41.14 -16.68 2.44
N LEU A 270 -40.34 -17.39 1.62
CA LEU A 270 -39.59 -16.91 0.45
C LEU A 270 -40.34 -15.87 -0.40
N HIS A 271 -39.76 -14.68 -0.57
CA HIS A 271 -39.61 -13.99 -1.86
C HIS A 271 -38.79 -12.70 -1.66
N ASP A 272 -38.07 -12.33 -2.73
CA ASP A 272 -37.48 -11.01 -3.00
C ASP A 272 -36.02 -10.75 -2.53
N LEU A 273 -35.08 -11.28 -3.32
CA LEU A 273 -33.72 -10.77 -3.44
C LEU A 273 -33.73 -9.58 -4.43
N SER A 274 -34.28 -8.45 -4.02
CA SER A 274 -34.05 -7.19 -4.72
C SER A 274 -32.69 -6.64 -4.27
N GLY A 275 -31.70 -6.87 -5.14
CA GLY A 275 -30.32 -6.43 -4.94
C GLY A 275 -30.25 -4.92 -4.75
N ASP A 276 -29.56 -4.53 -3.69
CA ASP A 276 -29.22 -3.14 -3.40
C ASP A 276 -28.48 -2.52 -4.60
N THR A 277 -29.20 -1.65 -5.33
CA THR A 277 -28.73 -0.89 -6.50
C THR A 277 -28.14 0.46 -6.10
N SER A 278 -27.90 0.69 -4.79
CA SER A 278 -27.38 1.97 -4.33
C SER A 278 -25.92 2.17 -4.73
N CYS A 279 -25.71 3.16 -5.61
CA CYS A 279 -24.41 3.64 -6.03
C CYS A 279 -23.64 4.20 -4.82
N PRO A 280 -22.44 3.71 -4.50
CA PRO A 280 -21.73 4.18 -3.31
C PRO A 280 -21.19 5.60 -3.53
N SER A 281 -21.71 6.55 -2.74
CA SER A 281 -21.08 7.78 -2.18
C SER A 281 -19.88 8.39 -2.95
N LYS A 282 -19.96 9.69 -3.34
CA LYS A 282 -18.88 10.55 -3.89
C LYS A 282 -17.81 9.77 -4.69
N GLN A 283 -18.04 9.68 -6.00
CA GLN A 283 -17.14 9.06 -6.97
C GLN A 283 -15.69 9.53 -6.71
N ILE A 284 -14.82 8.59 -6.36
CA ILE A 284 -13.36 8.82 -6.25
C ILE A 284 -12.72 8.29 -7.52
N GLY A 285 -11.68 8.96 -8.00
CA GLY A 285 -10.91 8.49 -9.14
C GLY A 285 -10.18 7.18 -8.86
N ASP A 286 -9.65 6.58 -9.91
CA ASP A 286 -8.69 5.49 -9.78
C ASP A 286 -7.36 6.01 -9.25
N PHE A 287 -6.42 5.13 -8.95
CA PHE A 287 -5.06 5.55 -8.65
C PHE A 287 -4.43 6.19 -9.90
N PRO A 288 -3.71 7.34 -9.79
CA PRO A 288 -3.05 7.97 -10.93
C PRO A 288 -2.12 7.00 -11.67
N SER A 289 -2.09 7.09 -13.00
CA SER A 289 -1.08 6.39 -13.80
C SER A 289 0.26 7.17 -13.79
N PRO A 290 1.37 6.57 -14.26
CA PRO A 290 2.61 7.30 -14.48
C PRO A 290 2.41 8.53 -15.38
N GLU A 291 1.62 8.39 -16.44
CA GLU A 291 1.32 9.48 -17.39
C GLU A 291 0.52 10.61 -16.72
N ASP A 292 -0.40 10.29 -15.81
CA ASP A 292 -1.15 11.29 -15.06
C ASP A 292 -0.22 12.16 -14.17
N LEU A 293 0.93 11.62 -13.72
CA LEU A 293 1.82 12.28 -12.75
C LEU A 293 3.12 12.85 -13.34
N ALA A 294 3.64 12.29 -14.44
CA ALA A 294 4.98 12.62 -14.97
C ALA A 294 5.12 14.08 -15.41
N MET A 295 4.01 14.69 -15.84
CA MET A 295 3.95 16.07 -16.35
C MET A 295 3.52 17.10 -15.29
N LEU A 296 3.24 16.66 -14.06
CA LEU A 296 2.82 17.57 -13.00
C LEU A 296 4.01 18.29 -12.38
N ASP A 297 3.77 19.55 -12.02
CA ASP A 297 4.68 20.30 -11.18
C ASP A 297 4.78 19.66 -9.78
N VAL A 298 6.01 19.56 -9.27
CA VAL A 298 6.30 18.87 -8.00
C VAL A 298 5.70 19.60 -6.81
N ASP A 299 5.76 20.94 -6.80
CA ASP A 299 5.23 21.75 -5.71
C ASP A 299 3.70 21.71 -5.70
N TYR A 300 3.07 21.75 -6.89
CA TYR A 300 1.64 21.54 -7.04
C TYR A 300 1.21 20.18 -6.46
N LEU A 301 1.87 19.09 -6.85
CA LEU A 301 1.55 17.75 -6.34
C LEU A 301 1.76 17.65 -4.82
N ALA A 302 2.86 18.24 -4.31
CA ALA A 302 3.16 18.28 -2.88
C ALA A 302 2.07 18.99 -2.08
N MET A 303 1.61 20.14 -2.55
CA MET A 303 0.56 20.93 -1.92
C MET A 303 -0.82 20.27 -2.03
N ARG A 304 -1.23 19.88 -3.24
CA ARG A 304 -2.56 19.33 -3.52
C ARG A 304 -2.81 18.01 -2.80
N CYS A 305 -1.80 17.14 -2.72
CA CYS A 305 -1.93 15.81 -2.13
C CYS A 305 -1.23 15.70 -0.75
N LYS A 306 -0.72 16.80 -0.20
CA LYS A 306 -0.06 16.88 1.12
C LYS A 306 1.12 15.90 1.29
N LEU A 307 1.84 15.64 0.20
CA LEU A 307 2.89 14.61 0.12
C LEU A 307 4.21 15.05 0.77
N GLY A 308 4.45 16.37 0.85
CA GLY A 308 5.75 16.93 1.23
C GLY A 308 6.85 16.43 0.29
N TYR A 309 8.01 16.05 0.84
CA TYR A 309 9.17 15.56 0.07
C TYR A 309 8.88 14.33 -0.80
N ARG A 310 7.78 13.60 -0.55
CA ARG A 310 7.41 12.41 -1.34
C ARG A 310 6.97 12.77 -2.75
N ALA A 311 6.47 13.99 -2.97
CA ALA A 311 6.03 14.45 -4.29
C ALA A 311 7.15 14.33 -5.33
N GLN A 312 8.35 14.82 -5.01
CA GLN A 312 9.50 14.71 -5.90
C GLN A 312 9.82 13.26 -6.26
N ARG A 313 9.79 12.34 -5.28
CA ARG A 313 10.05 10.92 -5.51
C ARG A 313 9.02 10.28 -6.44
N ILE A 314 7.74 10.63 -6.24
CA ILE A 314 6.63 10.10 -7.03
C ILE A 314 6.69 10.62 -8.48
N VAL A 315 6.94 11.92 -8.67
CA VAL A 315 7.10 12.51 -10.01
C VAL A 315 8.31 11.93 -10.73
N SER A 316 9.47 11.82 -10.06
CA SER A 316 10.67 11.21 -10.66
C SER A 316 10.47 9.74 -11.00
N LEU A 317 9.74 8.97 -10.18
CA LEU A 317 9.37 7.59 -10.50
C LEU A 317 8.49 7.54 -11.76
N ALA A 318 7.46 8.38 -11.83
CA ALA A 318 6.56 8.47 -12.98
C ALA A 318 7.30 8.84 -14.27
N GLN A 319 8.19 9.84 -14.20
CA GLN A 319 9.04 10.27 -15.32
C GLN A 319 9.95 9.15 -15.80
N ASN A 320 10.64 8.45 -14.89
CA ASN A 320 11.50 7.32 -15.27
C ASN A 320 10.73 6.20 -15.99
N ILE A 321 9.46 6.00 -15.65
CA ILE A 321 8.61 5.00 -16.32
C ILE A 321 8.17 5.49 -17.71
N VAL A 322 7.67 6.73 -17.81
CA VAL A 322 7.22 7.34 -19.07
C VAL A 322 8.36 7.49 -20.08
N GLU A 323 9.56 7.84 -19.60
CA GLU A 323 10.80 7.92 -20.41
C GLU A 323 11.45 6.56 -20.66
N CYS A 324 10.79 5.45 -20.29
CA CYS A 324 11.26 4.07 -20.47
C CYS A 324 12.61 3.72 -19.79
N LYS A 325 13.08 4.56 -18.84
CA LYS A 325 14.26 4.30 -18.00
C LYS A 325 14.02 3.20 -16.97
N LEU A 326 12.77 3.05 -16.51
CA LEU A 326 12.33 1.98 -15.62
C LEU A 326 11.17 1.20 -16.25
N GLN A 327 11.41 -0.06 -16.60
CA GLN A 327 10.42 -0.90 -17.29
C GLN A 327 9.75 -1.85 -16.30
N LEU A 328 8.61 -1.43 -15.75
CA LEU A 328 7.88 -2.19 -14.71
C LEU A 328 7.51 -3.61 -15.16
N ARG A 329 7.11 -3.78 -16.43
CA ARG A 329 6.77 -5.10 -16.98
C ARG A 329 7.94 -6.08 -16.88
N LYS A 330 9.15 -5.65 -17.28
CA LYS A 330 10.36 -6.48 -17.19
C LYS A 330 10.66 -6.86 -15.73
N LEU A 331 10.47 -5.92 -14.81
CA LEU A 331 10.71 -6.18 -13.38
C LEU A 331 9.71 -7.23 -12.83
N GLU A 332 8.46 -7.21 -13.27
CA GLU A 332 7.47 -8.22 -12.88
C GLU A 332 7.72 -9.58 -13.54
N GLU A 333 8.14 -9.60 -14.80
CA GLU A 333 8.52 -10.82 -15.52
C GLU A 333 9.75 -11.49 -14.88
N ALA A 334 10.73 -10.69 -14.43
CA ALA A 334 11.90 -11.18 -13.72
C ALA A 334 11.55 -11.90 -12.40
N CYS A 335 10.38 -11.63 -11.80
CA CYS A 335 9.94 -12.31 -10.57
C CYS A 335 9.49 -13.76 -10.77
N GLY A 336 9.43 -14.24 -12.01
CA GLY A 336 9.00 -15.60 -12.34
C GLY A 336 9.72 -16.67 -11.50
N GLY A 337 8.93 -17.62 -10.96
CA GLY A 337 9.44 -18.76 -10.19
C GLY A 337 9.97 -18.45 -8.79
N PHE A 338 9.92 -17.19 -8.33
CA PHE A 338 10.25 -16.77 -6.97
C PHE A 338 11.58 -17.31 -6.41
N THR A 339 12.62 -17.34 -7.26
CA THR A 339 13.95 -17.84 -6.89
C THR A 339 14.80 -16.81 -6.15
N LEU A 340 15.87 -17.25 -5.50
CA LEU A 340 16.79 -16.33 -4.82
C LEU A 340 17.56 -15.44 -5.81
N SER A 341 17.82 -15.93 -7.02
CA SER A 341 18.47 -15.15 -8.07
C SER A 341 17.57 -14.04 -8.59
N SER A 342 16.28 -14.32 -8.85
CA SER A 342 15.33 -13.29 -9.25
C SER A 342 15.10 -12.26 -8.14
N TYR A 343 15.07 -12.71 -6.88
CA TYR A 343 15.07 -11.79 -5.74
C TYR A 343 16.25 -10.81 -5.79
N ALA A 344 17.48 -11.32 -5.96
CA ALA A 344 18.68 -10.47 -5.92
C ALA A 344 18.73 -9.46 -7.07
N GLU A 345 18.28 -9.85 -8.26
CA GLU A 345 18.14 -8.97 -9.41
C GLU A 345 17.12 -7.86 -9.13
N VAL A 346 15.92 -8.22 -8.68
CA VAL A 346 14.84 -7.26 -8.40
C VAL A 346 15.19 -6.33 -7.23
N ASP A 347 15.77 -6.84 -6.13
CA ASP A 347 16.20 -6.01 -4.99
C ASP A 347 17.29 -5.01 -5.40
N LYS A 348 18.20 -5.39 -6.31
CA LYS A 348 19.22 -4.50 -6.86
C LYS A 348 18.61 -3.38 -7.70
N GLU A 349 17.70 -3.72 -8.62
CA GLU A 349 16.99 -2.73 -9.45
C GLU A 349 16.17 -1.76 -8.61
N LEU A 350 15.40 -2.28 -7.64
CA LEU A 350 14.60 -1.47 -6.71
C LEU A 350 15.46 -0.53 -5.87
N SER A 351 16.61 -0.99 -5.39
CA SER A 351 17.53 -0.19 -4.58
C SER A 351 18.22 0.93 -5.39
N GLY A 352 18.25 0.82 -6.72
CA GLY A 352 18.73 1.88 -7.61
C GLY A 352 17.73 3.03 -7.78
N ILE A 353 16.47 2.85 -7.38
CA ILE A 353 15.43 3.88 -7.53
C ILE A 353 15.61 4.96 -6.45
N CYS A 354 15.69 6.22 -6.88
CA CYS A 354 15.83 7.34 -5.95
C CYS A 354 14.69 7.37 -4.92
N GLY A 355 15.07 7.35 -3.63
CA GLY A 355 14.13 7.39 -2.52
C GLY A 355 13.59 6.02 -2.08
N PHE A 356 14.06 4.93 -2.68
CA PHE A 356 13.77 3.57 -2.24
C PHE A 356 14.85 3.13 -1.25
N GLY A 357 14.54 3.24 0.04
CA GLY A 357 15.37 2.69 1.10
C GLY A 357 15.02 1.22 1.39
N PRO A 358 15.76 0.55 2.29
CA PRO A 358 15.53 -0.86 2.62
C PRO A 358 14.09 -1.19 2.98
N PHE A 359 13.41 -0.32 3.73
CA PHE A 359 12.00 -0.47 4.10
C PHE A 359 11.06 -0.40 2.88
N THR A 360 11.28 0.57 1.98
CA THR A 360 10.48 0.71 0.76
C THR A 360 10.67 -0.49 -0.16
N CYS A 361 11.92 -0.89 -0.39
CA CYS A 361 12.26 -2.05 -1.22
C CYS A 361 11.58 -3.32 -0.68
N ALA A 362 11.67 -3.57 0.63
CA ALA A 362 11.04 -4.73 1.25
C ALA A 362 9.52 -4.76 1.02
N ASN A 363 8.82 -3.62 1.17
CA ASN A 363 7.37 -3.57 0.94
C ASN A 363 7.01 -3.86 -0.52
N VAL A 364 7.77 -3.30 -1.46
CA VAL A 364 7.57 -3.56 -2.90
C VAL A 364 7.86 -5.03 -3.23
N LEU A 365 8.93 -5.61 -2.68
CA LEU A 365 9.27 -7.02 -2.84
C LEU A 365 8.16 -7.95 -2.33
N MET A 366 7.55 -7.64 -1.19
CA MET A 366 6.36 -8.38 -0.72
C MET A 366 5.21 -8.27 -1.71
N CYS A 367 4.95 -7.08 -2.28
CA CYS A 367 3.96 -6.92 -3.35
C CYS A 367 4.33 -7.75 -4.58
N MET A 368 5.62 -7.95 -4.87
CA MET A 368 6.08 -8.78 -5.99
C MET A 368 6.08 -10.28 -5.70
N GLY A 369 5.83 -10.70 -4.45
CA GLY A 369 5.73 -12.10 -4.03
C GLY A 369 6.98 -12.65 -3.34
N PHE A 370 7.96 -11.80 -3.02
CA PHE A 370 9.12 -12.17 -2.23
C PHE A 370 8.89 -11.85 -0.75
N TYR A 371 8.85 -12.89 0.07
CA TYR A 371 8.53 -12.78 1.51
C TYR A 371 9.75 -12.97 2.44
N HIS A 372 10.94 -13.14 1.87
CA HIS A 372 12.19 -13.39 2.62
C HIS A 372 12.67 -12.18 3.42
N LYS A 373 12.29 -10.97 3.00
CA LYS A 373 12.67 -9.70 3.62
C LYS A 373 11.41 -8.99 4.08
N ILE A 374 11.15 -9.06 5.37
CA ILE A 374 9.96 -8.46 5.98
C ILE A 374 10.24 -6.97 6.22
N PRO A 375 9.37 -6.06 5.75
CA PRO A 375 9.50 -4.65 6.08
C PRO A 375 9.33 -4.45 7.58
N ALA A 376 10.37 -3.95 8.23
CA ALA A 376 10.34 -3.67 9.66
C ALA A 376 10.58 -2.18 9.90
N ASP A 377 9.68 -1.56 10.65
CA ASP A 377 9.80 -0.18 11.12
C ASP A 377 9.83 -0.14 12.66
N THR A 378 9.84 1.06 13.22
CA THR A 378 9.87 1.27 14.68
C THR A 378 8.68 0.60 15.37
N GLU A 379 7.50 0.60 14.76
CA GLU A 379 6.30 -0.04 15.31
C GLU A 379 6.38 -1.56 15.25
N THR A 380 6.91 -2.13 14.16
CA THR A 380 7.19 -3.56 14.03
C THR A 380 8.13 -4.01 15.14
N ILE A 381 9.24 -3.29 15.34
CA ILE A 381 10.21 -3.60 16.39
C ILE A 381 9.61 -3.44 17.79
N ARG A 382 8.81 -2.39 18.03
CA ARG A 382 8.12 -2.17 19.30
C ARG A 382 7.12 -3.30 19.60
N HIS A 383 6.34 -3.71 18.60
CA HIS A 383 5.36 -4.78 18.72
C HIS A 383 6.07 -6.11 19.02
N LEU A 384 7.12 -6.43 18.27
CA LEU A 384 7.92 -7.62 18.51
C LEU A 384 8.46 -7.63 19.94
N LYS A 385 9.09 -6.55 20.41
CA LYS A 385 9.60 -6.46 21.80
C LYS A 385 8.51 -6.64 22.86
N LYS A 386 7.29 -6.16 22.60
CA LYS A 386 6.17 -6.22 23.56
C LYS A 386 5.57 -7.62 23.68
N TYR A 387 5.44 -8.34 22.57
CA TYR A 387 4.69 -9.60 22.50
C TYR A 387 5.57 -10.83 22.32
N HIS A 388 6.79 -10.65 21.83
CA HIS A 388 7.80 -11.69 21.71
C HIS A 388 9.02 -11.24 22.50
N SER A 389 9.27 -11.87 23.65
CA SER A 389 10.46 -11.63 24.46
C SER A 389 11.70 -11.68 23.57
N PHE A 390 12.29 -10.53 23.23
CA PHE A 390 13.58 -10.46 22.58
C PHE A 390 14.60 -10.92 23.63
N CYS A 391 14.79 -12.23 23.77
CA CYS A 391 15.95 -12.76 24.49
C CYS A 391 17.18 -12.31 23.72
N GLN A 392 18.01 -11.50 24.38
CA GLN A 392 19.39 -11.29 23.95
C GLN A 392 20.05 -12.66 23.76
N GLU A 393 20.80 -12.77 22.66
CA GLU A 393 21.60 -13.91 22.21
C GLU A 393 20.83 -15.17 21.73
N GLY A 394 20.79 -15.33 20.40
CA GLY A 394 20.69 -16.65 19.76
C GLY A 394 19.31 -17.14 19.31
N CYS A 395 18.20 -16.50 19.67
CA CYS A 395 16.88 -16.96 19.24
C CYS A 395 16.54 -16.52 17.81
N ARG A 396 16.59 -17.45 16.86
CA ARG A 396 15.89 -17.36 15.56
C ARG A 396 14.38 -17.35 15.80
N ILE A 397 13.76 -16.18 15.84
CA ILE A 397 12.31 -16.06 15.86
C ILE A 397 11.79 -16.49 14.48
N HIS A 398 10.92 -17.51 14.43
CA HIS A 398 10.12 -17.78 13.24
C HIS A 398 9.12 -16.63 13.06
N LEU A 399 9.41 -15.72 12.12
CA LEU A 399 8.61 -14.53 11.75
C LEU A 399 7.15 -14.83 11.31
N GLN A 400 6.69 -16.07 11.43
CA GLN A 400 5.37 -16.54 11.00
C GLN A 400 4.23 -16.03 11.87
N GLU A 401 4.50 -15.63 13.11
CA GLU A 401 3.49 -15.04 13.98
C GLU A 401 3.30 -13.54 13.69
N VAL A 402 4.32 -12.84 13.21
CA VAL A 402 4.34 -11.37 13.05
C VAL A 402 3.43 -10.89 11.93
N CYS A 403 3.34 -11.66 10.84
CA CYS A 403 2.44 -11.35 9.73
C CYS A 403 1.00 -11.84 9.96
N ALA A 404 0.75 -12.59 11.04
CA ALA A 404 -0.55 -13.19 11.35
C ALA A 404 -1.29 -12.51 12.51
N ILE A 405 -0.80 -11.36 13.01
CA ILE A 405 -1.48 -10.60 14.07
C ILE A 405 -2.51 -9.69 13.40
N PRO A 406 -3.81 -10.00 13.45
CA PRO A 406 -4.82 -8.99 13.13
C PRO A 406 -4.57 -7.82 14.06
N ILE A 407 -4.47 -6.59 13.54
CA ILE A 407 -4.38 -5.38 14.37
C ILE A 407 -5.65 -5.34 15.23
N PRO A 408 -5.61 -5.69 16.54
CA PRO A 408 -6.82 -5.73 17.34
C PRO A 408 -7.17 -4.28 17.67
N GLY A 409 -8.36 -3.83 17.25
CA GLY A 409 -8.85 -2.47 17.51
C GLY A 409 -9.15 -1.59 16.29
N LEU A 410 -9.08 -2.13 15.07
CA LEU A 410 -9.45 -1.41 13.83
C LEU A 410 -10.56 -2.06 13.00
N LEU A 411 -11.13 -3.16 13.51
CA LEU A 411 -12.36 -3.80 13.02
C LEU A 411 -13.37 -3.78 14.17
N VAL A 412 -14.03 -2.65 14.35
CA VAL A 412 -15.33 -2.54 15.02
C VAL A 412 -16.26 -1.88 14.02
#